data_AF-A0A8T4QLF7-F1
#
_entry.id   AF-A0A8T4QLF7-F1
#
_cell.length_a   1.000
_cell.length_b   1.000
_cell.length_c   1.000
_cell.angle_alpha   90.00
_cell.angle_beta   90.00
_cell.angle_gamma   90.00
#
_symmetry.space_group_name_H-M   'P 1'
#
loop_
_entity.id
_entity.type
_entity.pdbx_description
1 polymer ?
#
loop_
_entity_poly.entity_id
_entity_poly.type
_entity_poly.pdbx_seq_one_letter_code
_entity_poly.pdbx_strand_id
1 'polypeptide(L)'
;MPHEHFIKWGKGAFEKGLSLSHIENYLLKRGLKRHEALKALHEITAFEHKIHKEAENIRKELLSIPILLLLILSGIIVFYLAGVIKIR
;
A
#
# COMPACT_ATOMS: atom_id res chain seq x y z
N MET A 1 14.60 -22.52 8.35
CA MET A 1 14.86 -22.33 9.80
C MET A 1 13.62 -21.73 10.50
N PRO A 2 13.45 -21.82 11.84
CA PRO A 2 12.27 -21.26 12.54
C PRO A 2 12.02 -19.80 12.17
N HIS A 3 13.06 -18.98 12.06
CA HIS A 3 12.99 -17.57 11.65
C HIS A 3 12.22 -17.32 10.34
N GLU A 4 12.54 -18.02 9.24
CA GLU A 4 11.87 -17.83 7.94
C GLU A 4 10.39 -18.20 7.98
N HIS A 5 10.06 -19.24 8.75
CA HIS A 5 8.67 -19.67 8.95
C HIS A 5 7.86 -18.57 9.65
N PHE A 6 8.44 -17.91 10.66
CA PHE A 6 7.78 -16.82 11.37
C PHE A 6 7.62 -15.55 10.52
N ILE A 7 8.61 -15.24 9.68
CA ILE A 7 8.49 -14.12 8.72
C ILE A 7 7.37 -14.38 7.72
N LYS A 8 7.33 -15.58 7.13
CA LYS A 8 6.29 -15.95 6.15
C LYS A 8 4.90 -15.94 6.79
N TRP A 9 4.78 -16.47 8.01
CA TRP A 9 3.53 -16.41 8.76
C TRP A 9 3.12 -14.98 9.09
N GLY A 10 4.05 -14.14 9.57
CA GLY A 10 3.79 -12.76 9.93
C GLY A 10 3.33 -11.91 8.74
N LYS A 11 3.97 -12.07 7.58
CA LYS A 11 3.53 -11.42 6.33
C LYS A 11 2.11 -11.85 5.95
N GLY A 12 1.80 -13.14 5.97
CA GLY A 12 0.47 -13.64 5.67
C GLY A 12 -0.59 -13.27 6.70
N ALA A 13 -0.22 -13.12 7.98
CA ALA A 13 -1.11 -12.63 9.03
C ALA A 13 -1.44 -11.15 8.83
N PHE A 14 -0.44 -10.34 8.48
CA PHE A 14 -0.61 -8.93 8.15
C PHE A 14 -1.50 -8.73 6.91
N GLU A 15 -1.29 -9.50 5.85
CA GLU A 15 -2.15 -9.48 4.65
C GLU A 15 -3.62 -9.83 4.97
N LYS A 16 -3.86 -10.63 6.01
CA LYS A 16 -5.21 -10.97 6.51
C LYS A 16 -5.77 -9.93 7.49
N GLY A 17 -5.07 -8.84 7.73
CA GLY A 17 -5.52 -7.73 8.57
C GLY A 17 -5.16 -7.85 10.06
N LEU A 18 -4.28 -8.77 10.47
CA LEU A 18 -3.76 -8.72 11.84
C LEU A 18 -2.84 -7.51 12.03
N SER A 19 -3.03 -6.80 13.13
CA SER A 19 -2.12 -5.73 13.53
C SER A 19 -0.75 -6.28 13.93
N LEU A 20 0.29 -5.46 13.71
CA LEU A 20 1.66 -5.79 14.10
C LEU A 20 1.81 -6.10 15.60
N SER A 21 1.02 -5.47 16.46
CA SER A 21 0.97 -5.75 17.90
C SER A 21 0.51 -7.19 18.20
N HIS A 22 -0.44 -7.74 17.43
CA HIS A 22 -0.85 -9.13 17.58
C HIS A 22 0.24 -10.10 17.10
N ILE A 23 0.91 -9.76 16.00
CA ILE A 23 2.02 -10.54 15.45
C ILE A 23 3.19 -10.55 16.44
N GLU A 24 3.54 -9.40 17.03
CA GLU A 24 4.56 -9.26 18.05
C GLU A 24 4.25 -10.13 19.27
N ASN A 25 3.04 -10.02 19.82
CA ASN A 25 2.62 -10.79 20.98
C ASN A 25 2.67 -12.30 20.70
N TYR A 26 2.32 -12.73 19.48
CA TYR A 26 2.42 -14.13 19.08
C TYR A 26 3.87 -14.62 19.01
N LEU A 27 4.78 -13.82 18.46
CA LEU A 27 6.21 -14.17 18.36
C LEU A 27 6.87 -14.22 19.74
N LEU A 28 6.52 -13.29 20.63
CA LEU A 28 6.99 -13.28 22.02
C LEU A 28 6.47 -14.48 22.82
N LYS A 29 5.18 -14.85 22.66
CA LYS A 29 4.57 -16.01 23.33
C LYS A 29 5.17 -17.36 22.89
N ARG A 30 5.68 -17.45 21.67
CA ARG A 30 6.29 -18.69 21.14
C ARG A 30 7.71 -18.97 21.64
N GLY A 31 8.28 -18.11 22.50
CA GLY A 31 9.56 -18.39 23.15
C GLY A 31 10.76 -18.41 22.20
N LEU A 32 10.68 -17.75 21.04
CA LEU A 32 11.86 -17.54 20.21
C LEU A 32 12.93 -16.79 21.00
N LYS A 33 14.19 -17.11 20.71
CA LYS A 33 15.32 -16.29 21.16
C LYS A 33 15.02 -14.84 20.77
N ARG A 34 15.04 -13.95 21.77
CA ARG A 34 14.63 -12.54 21.66
C ARG A 34 15.19 -11.84 20.43
N HIS A 35 16.42 -12.19 20.04
CA HIS A 35 17.10 -11.68 18.85
C HIS A 35 16.47 -12.13 17.51
N GLU A 36 16.10 -13.40 17.36
CA GLU A 36 15.45 -13.90 16.13
C GLU A 36 14.03 -13.37 15.98
N ALA A 37 13.33 -13.20 17.10
CA ALA A 37 12.00 -12.57 17.14
C ALA A 37 12.07 -11.09 16.73
N LEU A 38 13.03 -10.33 17.29
CA LEU A 38 13.26 -8.93 16.91
C LEU A 38 13.60 -8.78 15.43
N LYS A 39 14.45 -9.68 14.89
CA LYS A 39 14.80 -9.66 13.47
C LYS A 39 13.58 -9.96 12.59
N ALA A 40 12.79 -10.98 12.95
CA ALA A 40 11.55 -11.29 12.24
C ALA A 40 10.54 -10.14 12.30
N LEU A 41 10.40 -9.49 13.46
CA LEU A 41 9.53 -8.34 13.64
C LEU A 41 9.96 -7.18 12.74
N HIS A 42 11.26 -6.87 12.73
CA HIS A 42 11.82 -5.80 11.91
C HIS A 42 11.53 -6.01 10.41
N GLU A 43 11.67 -7.24 9.92
CA GLU A 43 11.35 -7.57 8.53
C GLU A 43 9.85 -7.46 8.22
N ILE A 44 8.98 -7.82 9.17
CA ILE A 44 7.52 -7.68 9.02
C ILE A 44 7.12 -6.20 9.01
N THR A 45 7.71 -5.39 9.89
CA THR A 45 7.47 -3.94 9.93
C THR A 45 7.98 -3.25 8.67
N ALA A 46 9.14 -3.65 8.15
CA ALA A 46 9.65 -3.13 6.88
C ALA A 46 8.71 -3.47 5.70
N PHE A 47 8.10 -4.66 5.72
CA PHE A 47 7.10 -5.07 4.74
C PHE A 47 5.81 -4.25 4.83
N GLU A 48 5.29 -4.01 6.04
CA GLU A 48 4.15 -3.10 6.24
C GLU A 48 4.43 -1.70 5.66
N HIS A 49 5.59 -1.12 5.98
CA HIS A 49 5.93 0.22 5.53
C HIS A 49 5.98 0.30 4.00
N LYS A 50 6.50 -0.74 3.35
CA LYS A 50 6.51 -0.85 1.89
C LYS A 50 5.10 -0.89 1.31
N ILE A 51 4.21 -1.72 1.86
CA ILE A 51 2.81 -1.82 1.42
C ILE A 51 2.08 -0.49 1.60
N HIS A 52 2.27 0.20 2.73
CA HIS A 52 1.66 1.50 2.96
C HIS A 52 2.11 2.53 1.93
N LYS A 53 3.40 2.54 1.60
CA LYS A 53 3.96 3.44 0.58
C LYS A 53 3.43 3.14 -0.83
N GLU A 54 3.31 1.86 -1.18
CA GLU A 54 2.70 1.44 -2.45
C GLU A 54 1.21 1.83 -2.51
N ALA A 55 0.46 1.63 -1.43
CA ALA A 55 -0.94 2.05 -1.34
C ALA A 55 -1.09 3.57 -1.43
N GLU A 56 -0.17 4.35 -0.86
CA GLU A 56 -0.14 5.81 -0.98
C GLU A 56 0.14 6.25 -2.43
N ASN A 57 1.08 5.59 -3.12
CA ASN A 57 1.35 5.87 -4.53
C ASN A 57 0.14 5.54 -5.41
N ILE A 58 -0.50 4.38 -5.20
CA ILE A 58 -1.72 4.02 -5.93
C ILE A 58 -2.82 5.06 -5.68
N ARG A 59 -3.01 5.54 -4.44
CA ARG A 59 -3.97 6.61 -4.14
C ARG A 59 -3.65 7.90 -4.88
N LYS A 60 -2.38 8.30 -4.95
CA LYS A 60 -1.96 9.51 -5.68
C LYS A 60 -2.24 9.39 -7.18
N GLU A 61 -1.96 8.24 -7.78
CA GLU A 61 -2.30 7.96 -9.18
C GLU A 61 -3.82 7.94 -9.40
N LEU A 62 -4.58 7.29 -8.51
CA LEU A 62 -6.04 7.25 -8.63
C LEU A 62 -6.67 8.64 -8.53
N LEU A 63 -6.12 9.51 -7.68
CA LEU A 63 -6.57 10.89 -7.52
C LEU A 63 -6.20 11.80 -8.70
N SER A 64 -5.14 11.48 -9.44
CA SER A 64 -4.72 12.28 -10.61
C SER A 64 -5.56 12.00 -11.86
N ILE A 65 -6.10 10.79 -12.00
CA ILE A 65 -6.98 10.39 -13.13
C ILE A 65 -8.20 11.31 -13.31
N PRO A 66 -9.05 11.57 -12.29
CA PRO A 66 -10.21 12.46 -12.45
C PRO A 66 -9.82 13.91 -12.71
N ILE A 67 -8.67 14.37 -12.18
CA ILE A 67 -8.15 15.73 -12.44
C ILE A 67 -7.73 15.85 -13.92
N LEU A 68 -7.05 14.83 -14.45
CA LEU A 68 -6.65 14.79 -15.86
C LEU A 68 -7.87 14.78 -16.80
N LEU A 69 -8.90 13.99 -16.46
CA LEU A 69 -10.17 13.96 -17.20
C LEU A 69 -10.89 15.31 -17.19
N LEU A 70 -10.93 16.00 -16.05
CA LEU A 70 -11.50 17.34 -15.93
C LEU A 70 -10.76 18.37 -16.80
N LEU A 71 -9.42 18.30 -16.85
CA LEU A 71 -8.62 19.16 -17.71
C LEU A 71 -8.92 18.91 -19.19
N ILE A 72 -9.01 17.64 -19.62
CA ILE A 72 -9.36 17.29 -21.00
C ILE A 72 -10.75 17.82 -21.37
N LEU A 73 -11.75 17.59 -20.50
CA LEU A 73 -13.11 18.10 -20.70
C LEU A 73 -13.15 19.63 -20.79
N SER A 74 -12.44 20.32 -19.90
CA SER A 74 -12.35 21.79 -19.95
C SER A 74 -11.70 22.29 -21.25
N GLY A 75 -10.67 21.61 -21.74
CA GLY A 75 -10.03 21.93 -23.01
C GLY A 75 -11.00 21.79 -24.18
N ILE A 76 -11.73 20.67 -24.24
CA ILE A 76 -12.74 20.43 -25.29
C ILE A 76 -13.83 21.50 -25.27
N ILE A 77 -14.32 21.90 -24.08
CA ILE A 77 -15.31 22.98 -23.94
C ILE A 77 -14.77 24.30 -24.48
N VAL A 78 -13.52 24.66 -24.17
CA VAL A 78 -12.88 25.87 -24.68
C VAL A 78 -12.76 25.84 -26.21
N PHE A 79 -12.34 24.71 -26.79
CA PHE A 79 -12.25 24.56 -28.25
C PHE A 79 -13.61 24.60 -28.96
N TYR A 80 -14.67 24.10 -28.31
CA TYR A 80 -16.04 24.20 -28.80
C TYR A 80 -16.53 25.67 -28.79
N LEU A 81 -16.34 26.37 -27.67
CA LEU A 81 -16.72 27.79 -27.54
C LEU A 81 -15.92 28.70 -28.49
N ALA A 82 -14.66 28.37 -28.76
CA ALA A 82 -13.83 29.07 -29.74
C ALA A 82 -14.24 28.81 -31.21
N GLY A 83 -15.24 27.95 -31.45
CA GLY A 83 -15.74 27.64 -32.79
C GLY A 83 -14.83 26.74 -33.64
N VAL A 84 -13.77 26.18 -33.03
CA VAL A 84 -12.82 25.27 -33.69
C VAL A 84 -13.44 23.88 -33.86
N ILE A 85 -14.19 23.42 -32.87
CA ILE A 85 -14.92 22.14 -32.92
C ILE A 85 -16.40 22.45 -33.14
N LYS A 86 -16.95 22.02 -34.29
CA LYS A 86 -18.39 22.06 -34.56
C LYS A 86 -18.96 20.64 -34.45
N ILE A 87 -19.77 20.42 -33.43
CA ILE A 87 -20.60 19.22 -33.33
C ILE A 87 -21.75 19.43 -34.32
N ARG A 88 -21.84 18.56 -35.32
CA ARG A 88 -22.84 18.59 -36.39
C ARG A 88 -23.99 17.65 -36.07
#